data_AF-A0A7C6K815-F1
#
_entry.id   AF-A0A7C6K815-F1
#
_cell.length_a   1.000
_cell.length_b   1.000
_cell.length_c   1.000
_cell.angle_alpha   90.00
_cell.angle_beta   90.00
_cell.angle_gamma   90.00
#
_symmetry.space_group_name_H-M   'P 1'
#
loop_
_entity.id
_entity.type
_entity.pdbx_description
1 polymer ?
#
loop_
_entity_poly.entity_id
_entity_poly.type
_entity_poly.pdbx_seq_one_letter_code
_entity_poly.pdbx_strand_id
1 'polypeptide(L)'
;MMEDQDLLPRTFWVELLRLYDEFIKTGKTDKKTIDMLDKAGFLREGTLMAHEILDAFPHLEFKDIEPLVRRGIRDKIVKNIKMSVG
;
A
#
# COMPACT_ATOMS: atom_id res chain seq x y z
N MET A 1 -23.33 -7.64 -7.23
CA MET A 1 -23.40 -7.67 -5.76
C MET A 1 -21.97 -7.54 -5.30
N MET A 2 -21.52 -6.34 -4.91
CA MET A 2 -20.16 -6.19 -4.39
C MET A 2 -20.21 -6.65 -2.94
N GLU A 3 -19.57 -7.80 -2.72
CA GLU A 3 -19.39 -8.45 -1.44
C GLU A 3 -18.91 -7.45 -0.39
N ASP A 4 -19.42 -7.60 0.82
CA ASP A 4 -18.93 -7.00 2.05
C ASP A 4 -17.44 -7.33 2.26
N GLN A 5 -16.54 -6.68 1.50
CA GLN A 5 -15.19 -6.45 1.98
C GLN A 5 -15.36 -5.55 3.19
N ASP A 6 -15.31 -6.15 4.38
CA ASP A 6 -15.26 -5.47 5.67
C ASP A 6 -14.54 -4.13 5.52
N LEU A 7 -15.31 -3.04 5.50
CA LEU A 7 -14.75 -1.71 5.40
C LEU A 7 -13.86 -1.52 6.63
N LEU A 8 -12.54 -1.60 6.41
CA LEU A 8 -11.57 -1.50 7.47
C LEU A 8 -11.77 -0.15 8.18
N PRO A 9 -11.76 -0.14 9.53
CA PRO A 9 -12.09 1.08 10.27
C PRO A 9 -11.04 2.17 10.04
N ARG A 10 -11.42 3.44 10.20
CA ARG A 10 -10.49 4.58 10.07
C ARG A 10 -9.21 4.40 10.89
N THR A 11 -9.33 3.87 12.11
CA THR A 11 -8.21 3.60 13.02
C THR A 11 -7.20 2.61 12.44
N PHE A 12 -7.67 1.61 11.68
CA PHE A 12 -6.80 0.69 10.97
C PHE A 12 -5.95 1.43 9.94
N TRP A 13 -6.57 2.28 9.10
CA TRP A 13 -5.87 3.00 8.05
C TRP A 13 -4.86 4.03 8.59
N VAL A 14 -5.21 4.71 9.69
CA VAL A 14 -4.31 5.65 10.35
C VAL A 14 -3.08 4.93 10.92
N GLU A 15 -3.27 3.78 11.58
CA GLU A 15 -2.15 2.99 12.10
C GLU A 15 -1.30 2.41 10.96
N LEU A 16 -1.93 1.93 9.89
CA LEU A 16 -1.22 1.45 8.71
C LEU A 16 -0.38 2.57 8.08
N LEU A 17 -0.91 3.79 7.96
CA LEU A 17 -0.16 4.93 7.43
C LEU A 17 1.08 5.23 8.29
N ARG A 18 0.92 5.21 9.63
CA ARG A 18 2.02 5.46 10.56
C ARG A 18 3.15 4.45 10.37
N LEU A 19 2.81 3.16 10.33
CA LEU A 19 3.78 2.07 10.15
C LEU A 19 4.42 2.12 8.76
N TYR A 20 3.63 2.40 7.73
CA TYR A 20 4.12 2.49 6.36
C TYR A 20 5.09 3.67 6.16
N ASP A 21 4.80 4.83 6.76
CA ASP A 21 5.69 5.99 6.73
C ASP A 21 7.00 5.72 7.50
N GLU A 22 6.95 4.94 8.58
CA GLU A 22 8.14 4.48 9.30
C GLU A 22 8.99 3.52 8.46
N PHE A 23 8.35 2.57 7.77
CA PHE A 23 9.01 1.67 6.82
C PHE A 23 9.69 2.44 5.68
N ILE A 24 9.02 3.43 5.09
CA ILE A 24 9.63 4.25 4.01
C ILE A 24 10.87 4.99 4.52
N LYS A 25 10.83 5.55 5.73
CA LYS A 25 11.95 6.33 6.31
C LYS A 25 13.13 5.46 6.71
N THR A 26 12.85 4.29 7.30
CA THR A 26 13.89 3.46 7.93
C THR A 26 14.37 2.31 7.05
N GLY A 27 13.59 1.94 6.03
CA GLY A 27 13.76 0.72 5.25
C GLY A 27 13.44 -0.56 6.03
N LYS A 28 13.05 -0.46 7.31
CA LYS A 28 12.76 -1.61 8.17
C LYS A 28 11.26 -1.84 8.21
N THR A 29 10.86 -3.08 7.94
CA THR A 29 9.48 -3.52 8.08
C THR A 29 9.41 -4.54 9.21
N ASP A 30 8.30 -4.53 9.95
CA ASP A 30 8.02 -5.53 10.96
C ASP A 30 6.85 -6.43 10.55
N LYS A 31 6.65 -7.52 11.29
CA LYS A 31 5.55 -8.46 11.02
C LYS A 31 4.19 -7.77 11.05
N LYS A 32 3.98 -6.81 11.97
CA LYS A 32 2.72 -6.08 12.11
C LYS A 32 2.39 -5.28 10.84
N THR A 33 3.38 -4.60 10.28
CA THR A 33 3.25 -3.82 9.05
C THR A 33 2.91 -4.72 7.88
N ILE A 34 3.57 -5.88 7.75
CA ILE A 34 3.28 -6.86 6.71
C ILE A 34 1.85 -7.40 6.85
N ASP A 35 1.44 -7.83 8.05
CA ASP A 35 0.11 -8.39 8.31
C ASP A 35 -1.00 -7.36 8.01
N MET A 36 -0.79 -6.07 8.33
CA MET A 36 -1.74 -5.02 7.99
C MET A 36 -1.77 -4.69 6.50
N LEU A 37 -0.63 -4.72 5.80
CA LEU A 37 -0.61 -4.56 4.34
C LEU A 37 -1.31 -5.73 3.64
N ASP A 38 -1.16 -6.95 4.14
CA ASP A 38 -1.85 -8.13 3.62
C ASP A 38 -3.36 -8.02 3.82
N LYS A 39 -3.78 -7.67 5.05
CA LYS A 39 -5.20 -7.45 5.36
C LYS A 39 -5.82 -6.32 4.53
N ALA A 40 -5.04 -5.31 4.17
CA ALA A 40 -5.47 -4.22 3.28
C ALA A 40 -5.43 -4.59 1.79
N GLY A 41 -4.94 -5.78 1.42
CA GLY A 41 -4.74 -6.23 0.04
C GLY A 41 -3.55 -5.57 -0.67
N PHE A 42 -2.75 -4.75 0.02
CA PHE A 42 -1.70 -3.93 -0.57
C PHE A 42 -0.41 -4.68 -0.91
N LEU A 43 -0.17 -5.88 -0.37
CA LEU A 43 0.94 -6.72 -0.83
C LEU A 43 0.74 -7.16 -2.28
N ARG A 44 -0.42 -7.75 -2.58
CA ARG A 44 -0.78 -8.15 -3.94
C ARG A 44 -0.89 -6.95 -4.87
N GLU A 45 -1.49 -5.87 -4.38
CA GLU A 45 -1.68 -4.66 -5.18
C GLU A 45 -0.36 -3.98 -5.57
N GLY A 46 0.60 -3.93 -4.64
CA GLY A 46 1.95 -3.42 -4.92
C GLY A 46 2.66 -4.22 -5.99
N THR A 47 2.55 -5.56 -5.95
CA THR A 47 3.09 -6.45 -6.99
C THR A 47 2.44 -6.17 -8.35
N LEU A 48 1.13 -6.02 -8.41
CA LEU A 48 0.43 -5.72 -9.67
C LEU A 48 0.85 -4.36 -10.24
N MET A 49 0.95 -3.31 -9.41
CA MET A 49 1.44 -2.00 -9.85
C MET A 49 2.86 -2.10 -10.40
N ALA A 50 3.74 -2.87 -9.75
CA ALA A 50 5.09 -3.05 -10.22
C ALA A 50 5.14 -3.69 -11.61
N HIS A 51 4.34 -4.75 -11.82
CA HIS A 51 4.22 -5.40 -13.12
C HIS A 51 3.66 -4.47 -14.19
N GLU A 52 2.57 -3.74 -13.90
CA GLU A 52 1.96 -2.80 -14.86
C GLU A 52 2.96 -1.73 -15.31
N ILE A 53 3.79 -1.20 -14.41
CA ILE A 53 4.80 -0.20 -14.75
C ILE A 53 5.94 -0.83 -15.56
N LEU A 54 6.44 -2.00 -15.18
CA LEU A 54 7.52 -2.68 -15.91
C LEU A 54 7.07 -3.10 -17.32
N ASP A 55 5.84 -3.56 -17.47
CA ASP A 55 5.28 -3.95 -18.76
C ASP A 55 5.08 -2.72 -19.67
N ALA A 56 4.66 -1.59 -19.11
CA ALA A 56 4.52 -0.33 -19.86
C ALA A 56 5.86 0.33 -20.19
N PHE A 57 6.88 0.12 -19.36
CA PHE A 57 8.20 0.71 -19.50
C PHE A 57 9.32 -0.35 -19.31
N PRO A 58 9.53 -1.24 -20.30
CA PRO A 58 10.43 -2.40 -20.16
C PRO A 58 11.91 -2.08 -19.98
N HIS A 59 12.31 -0.82 -20.15
CA HIS A 59 13.67 -0.34 -19.94
C HIS A 59 13.95 0.06 -18.49
N LEU A 60 12.93 0.14 -17.64
CA LEU A 60 13.07 0.42 -16.22
C LEU A 60 13.38 -0.86 -15.45
N GLU A 61 14.19 -0.73 -14.41
CA GLU A 61 14.41 -1.80 -13.44
C GLU A 61 13.50 -1.63 -12.22
N PHE A 62 13.40 -2.67 -11.39
CA PHE A 62 12.62 -2.62 -10.16
C PHE A 62 12.99 -1.43 -9.26
N LYS A 63 14.28 -1.10 -9.14
CA LYS A 63 14.77 0.03 -8.33
C LYS A 63 14.23 1.39 -8.80
N ASP A 64 13.95 1.52 -10.10
CA ASP A 64 13.48 2.77 -10.70
C ASP A 64 11.98 2.97 -10.43
N ILE A 65 11.24 1.85 -10.35
CA ILE A 65 9.79 1.84 -10.15
C ILE A 65 9.38 1.70 -8.68
N GLU A 66 10.26 1.16 -7.83
CA GLU A 66 9.99 0.93 -6.41
C GLU A 66 9.50 2.20 -5.69
N PRO A 67 10.10 3.41 -5.88
CA PRO A 67 9.59 4.63 -5.29
C PRO A 67 8.17 4.99 -5.74
N LEU A 68 7.83 4.69 -7.01
CA LEU A 68 6.52 4.95 -7.58
C LEU A 68 5.47 4.02 -6.97
N VAL A 69 5.78 2.73 -6.87
CA VAL A 69 4.91 1.73 -6.22
C VAL A 69 4.68 2.10 -4.76
N ARG A 70 5.75 2.41 -4.01
CA ARG A 70 5.65 2.83 -2.61
C ARG A 70 4.76 4.07 -2.44
N ARG A 71 4.92 5.07 -3.30
CA ARG A 71 4.06 6.26 -3.30
C ARG A 71 2.61 5.92 -3.61
N GLY A 72 2.36 5.07 -4.60
CA GLY A 72 1.00 4.64 -4.98
C GLY A 72 0.26 3.95 -3.84
N ILE A 73 0.92 3.04 -3.11
CA ILE A 73 0.35 2.38 -1.94
C ILE A 73 0.04 3.40 -0.84
N ARG A 74 0.98 4.32 -0.54
CA ARG A 74 0.76 5.37 0.45
C ARG A 74 -0.45 6.24 0.11
N ASP A 75 -0.57 6.67 -1.13
CA ASP A 75 -1.68 7.53 -1.58
C ASP A 75 -3.03 6.82 -1.45
N LYS A 76 -3.07 5.50 -1.68
CA LYS A 76 -4.26 4.68 -1.44
C LYS A 76 -4.61 4.54 0.03
N ILE A 77 -3.63 4.35 0.92
CA ILE A 77 -3.86 4.39 2.38
C ILE A 77 -4.52 5.72 2.77
N VAL A 78 -3.94 6.85 2.31
CA VAL A 78 -4.47 8.20 2.59
C VAL A 78 -5.88 8.39 2.01
N LYS A 79 -6.15 7.87 0.81
CA LYS A 79 -7.48 7.89 0.20
C LYS A 79 -8.49 7.13 1.07
N ASN A 80 -8.15 5.94 1.55
CA ASN A 80 -9.01 5.17 2.44
C ASN A 80 -9.27 5.92 3.76
N ILE A 81 -8.27 6.59 4.35
CA ILE A 81 -8.50 7.47 5.51
C ILE A 81 -9.53 8.56 5.18
N LYS A 82 -9.45 9.19 4.01
CA LYS A 82 -10.42 10.24 3.62
C LYS A 82 -11.83 9.70 3.37
N MET A 83 -11.94 8.46 2.91
CA MET A 83 -13.22 7.81 2.60
C MET A 83 -13.86 7.12 3.81
N SER A 84 -13.06 6.68 4.80
CA SER A 84 -13.56 6.17 6.06
C SER A 84 -14.19 7.32 6.85
N VAL A 85 -15.53 7.37 6.84
CA VAL A 85 -16.31 8.23 7.73
C VAL A 85 -15.91 7.87 9.17
N GLY A 86 -15.46 8.88 9.91
CA GLY A 86 -15.18 8.78 11.34
C GLY A 86 -16.44 8.97 12.14
#